data_AF-A0A8S3JGC1-F1
#
_entry.id   AF-A0A8S3JGC1-F1
#
_cell.length_a   1.000
_cell.length_b   1.000
_cell.length_c   1.000
_cell.angle_alpha   90.00
_cell.angle_beta   90.00
_cell.angle_gamma   90.00
#
_symmetry.space_group_name_H-M   'P 1'
#
loop_
_entity.id
_entity.type
_entity.pdbx_description
1 polymer ?
#
loop_
_entity_poly.entity_id
_entity_poly.type
_entity_poly.pdbx_seq_one_letter_code
_entity_poly.pdbx_strand_id
1 'polypeptide(L)'
;YSALGLYGMTNPKCRSVLLWAVRYDKSPLVRAAAPNALVLLEQVSEDIIDTLQSRLLVEKDPTVVQSLKETLEAYHCSVSQDVPIVQEIRNEVRKLNTKNTIWEKIMNLEKDLRLAAAMERLIAPVMDKVS
;
A
#
# COMPACT_ATOMS: atom_id res chain seq x y z
N TYR A 1 -11.01 17.22 -43.48
CA TYR A 1 -10.14 16.79 -42.36
C TYR A 1 -10.82 16.96 -40.99
N SER A 2 -12.07 16.50 -40.81
CA SER A 2 -12.80 16.77 -39.54
C SER A 2 -13.69 15.61 -39.06
N ALA A 3 -13.47 14.39 -39.54
CA ALA A 3 -14.27 13.22 -39.11
C ALA A 3 -13.46 12.15 -38.36
N LEU A 4 -12.12 12.19 -38.43
CA LEU A 4 -11.26 11.24 -37.69
C LEU A 4 -10.90 11.69 -36.27
N GLY A 5 -11.17 12.95 -35.90
CA GLY A 5 -11.02 13.43 -34.52
C GLY A 5 -12.09 12.92 -33.55
N LEU A 6 -13.11 12.19 -34.04
CA LEU A 6 -14.27 11.73 -33.26
C LEU A 6 -14.28 10.23 -32.93
N TYR A 7 -13.25 9.47 -33.33
CA TYR A 7 -12.90 8.23 -32.62
C TYR A 7 -12.31 8.52 -31.23
N GLY A 8 -12.13 9.80 -30.88
CA GLY A 8 -11.96 10.32 -29.52
C GLY A 8 -13.21 10.23 -28.64
N MET A 9 -14.21 9.42 -28.98
CA MET A 9 -15.25 8.99 -28.03
C MET A 9 -14.68 7.92 -27.09
N THR A 10 -13.77 8.35 -26.24
CA THR A 10 -13.44 7.72 -24.98
C THR A 10 -14.75 7.56 -24.20
N ASN A 11 -15.41 6.41 -24.26
CA ASN A 11 -16.66 6.22 -23.52
C ASN A 11 -16.33 6.34 -22.02
N PRO A 12 -16.76 7.41 -21.34
CA PRO A 12 -16.37 7.64 -19.94
C PRO A 12 -16.84 6.49 -19.04
N LYS A 13 -17.92 5.80 -19.46
CA LYS A 13 -18.38 4.58 -18.79
C LYS A 13 -17.36 3.46 -18.89
N CYS A 14 -16.78 3.20 -20.07
CA CYS A 14 -15.76 2.16 -20.24
C CYS A 14 -14.54 2.43 -19.36
N ARG A 15 -14.06 3.67 -19.33
CA ARG A 15 -12.97 4.08 -18.43
C ARG A 15 -13.33 3.87 -16.96
N SER A 16 -14.52 4.31 -16.54
CA SER A 16 -14.96 4.16 -15.14
C SER A 16 -15.05 2.70 -14.72
N VAL A 17 -15.53 1.82 -15.61
CA VAL A 17 -15.65 0.38 -15.39
C VAL A 17 -14.28 -0.28 -15.32
N LEU A 18 -13.35 0.07 -16.21
CA LEU A 18 -11.99 -0.46 -16.19
C LEU A 18 -11.24 -0.03 -14.93
N LEU A 19 -11.35 1.24 -14.52
CA LEU A 19 -10.75 1.71 -13.26
C LEU A 19 -11.40 1.07 -12.04
N TRP A 20 -12.71 0.81 -12.07
CA TRP A 20 -13.39 0.03 -11.04
C TRP A 20 -12.84 -1.40 -10.99
N ALA A 21 -12.66 -2.04 -12.15
CA ALA A 21 -12.16 -3.40 -12.24
C ALA A 21 -10.74 -3.52 -11.67
N VAL A 22 -9.83 -2.60 -12.04
CA VAL A 22 -8.48 -2.51 -11.48
C VAL A 22 -8.50 -2.43 -9.95
N ARG A 23 -9.42 -1.64 -9.38
CA ARG A 23 -9.46 -1.39 -7.93
C ARG A 23 -10.13 -2.50 -7.14
N TYR A 24 -11.22 -3.05 -7.65
CA TYR A 24 -12.21 -3.75 -6.82
C TYR A 24 -12.69 -5.09 -7.37
N ASP A 25 -12.34 -5.46 -8.61
CA ASP A 25 -12.80 -6.74 -9.13
C ASP A 25 -12.28 -7.89 -8.25
N LYS A 26 -13.14 -8.87 -7.98
CA LYS A 26 -12.82 -10.02 -7.13
C LYS A 26 -11.83 -10.95 -7.84
N SER A 27 -11.92 -11.06 -9.16
CA SER A 27 -11.09 -11.93 -9.98
C SER A 27 -9.74 -11.26 -10.28
N PRO A 28 -8.60 -11.86 -9.86
CA PRO A 28 -7.28 -11.36 -10.21
C PRO A 28 -7.06 -11.28 -11.72
N LEU A 29 -7.62 -12.22 -12.49
CA LEU A 29 -7.50 -12.22 -13.95
C LEU A 29 -8.18 -11.00 -14.58
N VAL A 30 -9.34 -10.59 -14.06
CA VAL A 30 -10.04 -9.38 -14.54
C VAL A 30 -9.27 -8.13 -14.13
N ARG A 31 -8.71 -8.10 -12.91
CA ARG A 31 -7.84 -7.00 -12.46
C ARG A 31 -6.57 -6.86 -13.29
N ALA A 32 -6.00 -7.95 -13.79
CA ALA A 32 -4.84 -7.95 -14.69
C ALA A 32 -5.22 -7.60 -16.14
N ALA A 33 -6.43 -7.93 -16.59
CA ALA A 33 -6.86 -7.60 -17.94
C ALA A 33 -7.24 -6.11 -18.12
N ALA A 34 -7.74 -5.47 -17.06
CA ALA A 34 -8.23 -4.10 -17.13
C ALA A 34 -7.15 -3.04 -17.45
N PRO A 35 -5.92 -3.08 -16.89
CA PRO A 35 -4.82 -2.19 -17.27
C PRO A 35 -4.46 -2.32 -18.75
N ASN A 36 -4.34 -3.55 -19.25
CA ASN A 36 -4.04 -3.80 -20.67
C ASN A 36 -5.14 -3.25 -21.58
N ALA A 37 -6.41 -3.34 -21.17
CA ALA A 37 -7.51 -2.74 -21.91
C ALA A 37 -7.46 -1.20 -21.92
N LEU A 38 -6.96 -0.55 -20.87
CA LEU A 38 -6.75 0.90 -20.86
C LEU A 38 -5.68 1.30 -21.89
N VAL A 39 -4.59 0.52 -22.01
CA VAL A 39 -3.53 0.76 -23.01
C VAL A 39 -4.09 0.61 -24.42
N LEU A 40 -4.83 -0.46 -24.70
CA LEU A 40 -5.43 -0.72 -26.01
C LEU A 40 -6.45 0.34 -26.44
N LEU A 41 -7.08 1.00 -25.47
CA LEU A 41 -8.01 2.10 -25.71
C LEU A 41 -7.33 3.48 -25.73
N GLU A 42 -5.99 3.50 -25.69
CA GLU A 42 -5.16 4.72 -25.67
C GLU A 42 -5.59 5.71 -24.58
N GLN A 43 -6.07 5.18 -23.44
CA GLN A 43 -6.56 6.00 -22.32
C GLN A 43 -5.42 6.34 -21.37
N VAL A 44 -4.90 7.55 -21.48
CA VAL A 44 -3.88 8.08 -20.55
C VAL A 44 -4.38 9.34 -19.89
N SER A 45 -4.38 9.35 -18.56
CA SER A 45 -4.63 10.53 -17.74
C SER A 45 -4.07 10.33 -16.34
N GLU A 46 -3.82 11.43 -15.64
CA GLU A 46 -3.21 11.44 -14.30
C GLU A 46 -3.95 10.56 -13.31
N ASP A 47 -5.29 10.62 -13.26
CA ASP A 47 -6.12 9.77 -12.41
C ASP A 47 -6.01 8.26 -12.71
N ILE A 48 -5.73 7.88 -13.97
CA ILE A 48 -5.48 6.49 -14.35
C ILE A 48 -4.14 6.06 -13.77
N ILE A 49 -3.09 6.87 -13.97
CA ILE A 49 -1.75 6.61 -13.45
C ILE A 49 -1.79 6.50 -11.92
N ASP A 50 -2.44 7.43 -11.23
CA ASP A 50 -2.62 7.42 -9.77
C ASP A 50 -3.33 6.17 -9.30
N THR A 51 -4.38 5.75 -10.03
CA THR A 51 -5.11 4.52 -9.70
C THR A 51 -4.23 3.29 -9.84
N LEU A 52 -3.45 3.20 -10.92
CA LEU A 52 -2.55 2.08 -11.18
C LEU A 52 -1.42 2.02 -10.14
N GLN A 53 -0.78 3.15 -9.81
CA GLN A 53 0.26 3.24 -8.79
C GLN A 53 -0.29 2.92 -7.39
N SER A 54 -1.45 3.48 -7.02
CA SER A 54 -2.12 3.17 -5.75
C SER A 54 -2.46 1.69 -5.64
N ARG A 55 -2.92 1.08 -6.74
CA ARG A 55 -3.21 -0.37 -6.76
C ARG A 55 -1.94 -1.21 -6.66
N LEU A 56 -0.88 -0.84 -7.37
CA LEU A 56 0.41 -1.54 -7.34
C LEU A 56 0.98 -1.67 -5.92
N LEU A 57 0.76 -0.66 -5.07
CA LEU A 57 1.16 -0.70 -3.67
C LEU A 57 0.47 -1.82 -2.87
N VAL A 58 -0.83 -2.04 -3.10
CA VAL A 58 -1.71 -2.93 -2.29
C VAL A 58 -1.95 -4.29 -2.89
N GLU A 59 -1.67 -4.48 -4.17
CA GLU A 59 -1.91 -5.74 -4.86
C GLU A 59 -1.01 -6.85 -4.32
N LYS A 60 -1.60 -8.04 -4.14
CA LYS A 60 -0.91 -9.23 -3.63
C LYS A 60 -0.66 -10.25 -4.72
N ASP A 61 -1.46 -10.20 -5.78
CA ASP A 61 -1.38 -11.14 -6.88
C ASP A 61 -0.22 -10.76 -7.83
N PRO A 62 0.76 -11.64 -8.06
CA PRO A 62 1.93 -11.32 -8.87
C PRO A 62 1.59 -11.07 -10.34
N THR A 63 0.56 -11.73 -10.88
CA THR A 63 0.13 -11.55 -12.26
C THR A 63 -0.48 -10.16 -12.46
N VAL A 64 -1.28 -9.69 -11.49
CA VAL A 64 -1.82 -8.34 -11.51
C VAL A 64 -0.72 -7.30 -11.33
N VAL A 65 0.23 -7.53 -10.41
CA VAL A 65 1.40 -6.64 -10.22
C VAL A 65 2.20 -6.48 -11.51
N GLN A 66 2.43 -7.58 -12.23
CA GLN A 66 3.17 -7.54 -13.49
C GLN A 66 2.43 -6.72 -14.56
N SER A 67 1.14 -6.96 -14.76
CA SER A 67 0.32 -6.19 -15.70
C SER A 67 0.30 -4.68 -15.37
N LEU A 68 0.20 -4.32 -14.08
CA LEU A 68 0.25 -2.92 -13.65
C LEU A 68 1.58 -2.26 -14.00
N LYS A 69 2.71 -2.95 -13.82
CA LYS A 69 4.05 -2.45 -14.19
C LYS A 69 4.18 -2.28 -15.70
N GLU A 70 3.80 -3.28 -16.48
CA GLU A 70 3.83 -3.24 -17.94
C GLU A 70 2.97 -2.09 -18.48
N THR A 71 1.80 -1.85 -17.88
CA THR A 71 0.92 -0.73 -18.26
C THR A 71 1.54 0.62 -17.95
N LEU A 72 2.18 0.78 -16.78
CA LEU A 72 2.88 2.02 -16.42
C LEU A 72 4.07 2.28 -17.35
N GLU A 73 4.82 1.24 -17.70
CA GLU A 73 5.92 1.29 -18.68
C GLU A 73 5.41 1.69 -20.08
N ALA A 74 4.28 1.13 -20.51
CA ALA A 74 3.64 1.47 -21.79
C ALA A 74 3.20 2.94 -21.87
N TYR A 75 2.86 3.56 -20.74
CA TYR A 75 2.55 4.99 -20.64
C TYR A 75 3.78 5.89 -20.52
N HIS A 76 4.99 5.33 -20.63
CA HIS A 76 6.25 6.03 -20.37
C HIS A 76 6.30 6.72 -19.01
N CYS A 77 5.45 6.27 -18.08
CA CYS A 77 5.39 6.76 -16.72
C CYS A 77 6.25 5.83 -15.87
N SER A 78 7.39 6.33 -15.42
CA SER A 78 8.12 5.61 -14.37
C SER A 78 7.23 5.51 -13.13
N VAL A 79 7.31 4.36 -12.47
CA VAL A 79 6.70 4.19 -11.15
C VAL A 79 7.18 5.36 -10.27
N SER A 80 6.26 6.10 -9.65
CA SER A 80 6.61 7.25 -8.82
C SER A 80 7.73 6.88 -7.83
N GLN A 81 8.71 7.77 -7.66
CA GLN A 81 9.86 7.57 -6.76
C GLN A 81 9.43 7.26 -5.32
N ASP A 82 8.21 7.64 -4.94
CA ASP A 82 7.66 7.40 -3.61
C ASP A 82 7.13 5.98 -3.42
N VAL A 83 6.76 5.27 -4.48
CA VAL A 83 6.24 3.89 -4.41
C VAL A 83 7.19 2.92 -3.69
N PRO A 84 8.51 2.85 -4.01
CA PRO A 84 9.43 1.97 -3.28
C PRO A 84 9.54 2.36 -1.80
N ILE A 85 9.59 3.66 -1.48
CA ILE A 85 9.65 4.17 -0.11
C ILE A 85 8.40 3.76 0.67
N VAL A 86 7.21 3.94 0.08
CA VAL A 86 5.93 3.55 0.69
C VAL A 86 5.83 2.04 0.88
N GLN A 87 6.37 1.23 -0.05
CA GLN A 87 6.44 -0.22 0.13
C GLN A 87 7.35 -0.61 1.30
N GLU A 88 8.50 0.04 1.45
CA GLU A 88 9.42 -0.23 2.55
C GLU A 88 8.80 0.11 3.91
N ILE A 89 8.16 1.28 4.03
CA ILE A 89 7.40 1.67 5.23
C ILE A 89 6.33 0.63 5.54
N ARG A 90 5.57 0.19 4.54
CA ARG A 90 4.53 -0.84 4.73
C ARG A 90 5.13 -2.16 5.23
N ASN A 91 6.28 -2.57 4.71
CA ASN A 91 6.95 -3.79 5.11
C ASN A 91 7.41 -3.70 6.57
N GLU A 92 7.99 -2.58 6.97
CA GLU A 92 8.42 -2.37 8.36
C GLU A 92 7.21 -2.30 9.31
N VAL A 93 6.13 -1.62 8.93
CA VAL A 93 4.88 -1.60 9.71
C VAL A 93 4.31 -3.01 9.89
N ARG A 94 4.32 -3.85 8.84
CA ARG A 94 3.86 -5.25 8.94
C ARG A 94 4.71 -6.07 9.90
N LYS A 95 6.03 -5.89 9.86
CA LYS A 95 6.99 -6.57 10.74
C LYS A 95 6.78 -6.17 12.21
N LEU A 96 6.59 -4.88 12.47
CA LEU A 96 6.34 -4.36 13.82
C LEU A 96 4.99 -4.77 14.39
N ASN A 97 3.96 -4.91 13.55
CA ASN A 97 2.61 -5.31 13.96
C ASN A 97 2.39 -6.83 13.99
N THR A 98 3.44 -7.65 13.99
CA THR A 98 3.24 -9.08 14.19
C THR A 98 2.85 -9.36 15.65
N LYS A 99 1.92 -10.30 15.85
CA LYS A 99 1.46 -10.73 17.17
C LYS A 99 2.63 -11.03 18.10
N ASN A 100 3.67 -11.69 17.59
CA ASN A 100 4.86 -12.05 18.37
C ASN A 100 5.64 -10.81 18.85
N THR A 101 5.90 -9.84 17.99
CA THR A 101 6.60 -8.59 18.36
C THR A 101 5.80 -7.77 19.36
N ILE A 102 4.47 -7.73 19.21
CA ILE A 102 3.58 -7.05 20.16
C ILE A 102 3.64 -7.75 21.52
N TRP A 103 3.51 -9.08 21.56
CA TRP A 103 3.62 -9.86 22.80
C TRP A 103 4.97 -9.69 23.50
N GLU A 104 6.06 -9.73 22.74
CA GLU A 104 7.41 -9.55 23.28
C GLU A 104 7.58 -8.16 23.92
N LYS A 105 7.10 -7.10 23.24
CA LYS A 105 7.10 -5.75 23.79
C LYS A 105 6.28 -5.64 25.06
N ILE A 106 5.08 -6.22 25.10
CA ILE A 106 4.23 -6.22 26.31
C ILE A 106 4.94 -6.93 27.47
N MET A 107 5.50 -8.11 27.22
CA MET A 107 6.20 -8.89 28.25
C MET A 107 7.42 -8.16 28.79
N ASN A 108 8.17 -7.45 27.95
CA ASN A 108 9.31 -6.64 28.38
C ASN A 108 8.86 -5.43 29.19
N LEU A 109 7.83 -4.71 28.74
CA LEU A 109 7.25 -3.60 29.50
C LEU A 109 6.74 -4.04 30.88
N GLU A 110 6.10 -5.21 30.98
CA GLU A 110 5.67 -5.76 32.28
C GLU A 110 6.85 -6.07 33.20
N LYS A 111 7.96 -6.60 32.66
CA LYS A 111 9.18 -6.86 33.45
C LYS A 111 9.78 -5.56 33.95
N ASP A 112 9.90 -4.56 33.08
CA ASP A 112 10.46 -3.26 33.43
C ASP A 112 9.61 -2.56 34.49
N LEU A 113 8.28 -2.65 34.38
CA LEU A 113 7.35 -2.11 35.38
C LEU A 113 7.50 -2.82 36.74
N ARG A 114 7.67 -4.14 36.74
CA ARG A 114 7.92 -4.92 37.97
C ARG A 114 9.26 -4.55 38.61
N LEU A 115 10.30 -4.35 37.80
CA LEU A 115 11.61 -3.93 38.28
C LEU A 115 11.55 -2.53 38.91
N ALA A 116 10.91 -1.58 38.24
CA ALA A 116 10.73 -0.22 38.76
C ALA A 116 9.99 -0.22 40.11
N ALA A 117 8.89 -0.96 40.22
CA ALA A 117 8.13 -1.09 41.47
C ALA A 117 8.94 -1.78 42.59
N ALA A 118 9.80 -2.75 42.25
CA ALA A 118 10.67 -3.40 43.22
C ALA A 118 11.77 -2.45 43.72
N MET A 119 12.37 -1.65 42.82
CA MET A 119 13.36 -0.63 43.18
C MET A 119 12.75 0.42 44.12
N GLU A 120 11.54 0.91 43.82
CA GLU A 120 10.84 1.90 44.66
C GLU A 120 10.58 1.36 46.07
N ARG A 121 10.15 0.11 46.20
CA ARG A 121 9.95 -0.56 47.50
C ARG A 121 11.23 -0.72 48.31
N LEU A 122 12.38 -0.88 47.66
CA LEU A 122 13.68 -1.00 48.35
C LEU A 122 14.20 0.35 48.81
N ILE A 123 13.90 1.43 48.08
CA ILE A 123 14.39 2.79 48.38
C ILE A 123 13.52 3.48 49.44
N ALA A 124 12.21 3.23 49.46
CA ALA A 124 11.28 3.83 50.42
C ALA A 124 11.71 3.70 51.91
N PRO A 125 12.10 2.52 52.44
CA PRO A 125 12.54 2.39 53.83
C PRO A 125 13.94 2.96 54.10
N VAL A 126 14.74 3.22 53.07
CA VAL A 126 16.06 3.88 53.21
C VAL A 126 15.88 5.39 53.36
N MET A 127 14.94 5.99 52.63
CA MET A 127 14.64 7.43 52.74
C MET A 127 13.97 7.79 54.08
N ASP A 128 13.13 6.89 54.60
CA ASP A 128 12.44 7.08 55.89
C ASP A 128 13.39 7.01 57.10
N LYS A 129 14.57 6.38 56.95
CA LYS A 129 15.63 6.33 57.99
C LYS A 129 16.62 7.50 57.95
N VAL A 130 16.57 8.33 56.92
CA VAL A 130 17.48 9.47 56.70
C VAL A 130 16.77 10.81 56.97
N SER A 131 15.46 10.78 57.24
CA SER A 131 14.64 11.93 57.70
C SER A 131 14.50 11.95 59.21
#